data_AF-A0A5P9HQ46-F1
#
_entry.id   AF-A0A5P9HQ46-F1
#
_cell.length_a   1.000
_cell.length_b   1.000
_cell.length_c   1.000
_cell.angle_alpha   90.00
_cell.angle_beta   90.00
_cell.angle_gamma   90.00
#
_symmetry.space_group_name_H-M   'P 1'
#
loop_
_entity.id
_entity.type
_entity.pdbx_description
1 polymer ?
#
loop_
_entity_poly.entity_id
_entity_poly.type
_entity_poly.pdbx_seq_one_letter_code
_entity_poly.pdbx_strand_id
1 'polypeptide(L)'
;MESAGLYFYFLCWVVWIISTFFFQKSTIRTFLSVVLLLLIASSTTYVDIFGFTTNVAFLVILATSFILLIKTMKQKYILLYLSITTLSLAYVCFCIFEIFDPVWILFNRTWLLSFILLYLALMLFKGRMERFVFMLAGITQGEIFKCLLWKNVFAYSVMGEFDFLAVLTLSLAGMSTWVLFETITVYLDAVIQKRVKEKQG
;
A
#
# COMPACT_ATOMS: atom_id res chain seq x y z
N MET A 1 -16.34 2.92 10.40
CA MET A 1 -16.54 1.63 9.73
C MET A 1 -17.06 1.77 8.30
N GLU A 2 -18.18 2.47 8.03
CA GLU A 2 -18.75 2.55 6.67
C GLU A 2 -17.83 3.21 5.62
N SER A 3 -17.10 4.26 5.99
CA SER A 3 -16.24 5.00 5.04
C SER A 3 -15.01 4.22 4.59
N ALA A 4 -14.36 3.47 5.48
CA ALA A 4 -13.14 2.70 5.17
C ALA A 4 -13.41 1.58 4.15
N GLY A 5 -14.47 0.80 4.37
CA GLY A 5 -14.90 -0.23 3.41
C GLY A 5 -15.23 0.36 2.05
N LEU A 6 -15.91 1.52 2.01
CA LEU A 6 -16.24 2.21 0.77
C LEU A 6 -14.98 2.66 0.00
N TYR A 7 -13.98 3.24 0.68
CA TYR A 7 -12.71 3.60 0.05
C TYR A 7 -12.00 2.40 -0.55
N PHE A 8 -11.93 1.29 0.21
CA PHE A 8 -11.30 0.06 -0.24
C PHE A 8 -11.97 -0.47 -1.52
N TYR A 9 -13.28 -0.70 -1.50
CA TYR A 9 -13.99 -1.25 -2.66
C TYR A 9 -13.93 -0.30 -3.87
N PHE A 10 -14.13 0.99 -3.65
CA PHE A 10 -14.10 1.98 -4.73
C PHE A 10 -12.74 1.97 -5.43
N LEU A 11 -11.65 2.05 -4.68
CA LEU A 11 -10.30 2.04 -5.25
C LEU A 11 -9.96 0.70 -5.91
N CYS A 12 -10.29 -0.43 -5.28
CA CYS A 12 -10.05 -1.74 -5.86
C CYS A 12 -10.78 -1.94 -7.20
N TRP A 13 -12.06 -1.52 -7.29
CA TRP A 13 -12.81 -1.57 -8.54
C TRP A 13 -12.23 -0.65 -9.62
N VAL A 14 -11.86 0.57 -9.26
CA VAL A 14 -11.21 1.51 -10.21
C VAL A 14 -9.92 0.92 -10.76
N VAL A 15 -9.03 0.40 -9.90
CA VAL A 15 -7.77 -0.21 -10.35
C VAL A 15 -8.04 -1.45 -11.20
N TRP A 16 -9.06 -2.25 -10.87
CA TRP A 16 -9.43 -3.41 -11.66
C TRP A 16 -9.93 -3.04 -13.06
N ILE A 17 -10.80 -2.03 -13.19
CA ILE A 17 -11.27 -1.51 -14.48
C ILE A 17 -10.09 -0.98 -15.30
N ILE A 18 -9.21 -0.19 -14.68
CA ILE A 18 -8.02 0.33 -15.36
C ILE A 18 -7.13 -0.82 -15.86
N SER A 19 -6.89 -1.83 -15.01
CA SER A 19 -6.05 -2.97 -15.35
C SER A 19 -6.63 -3.83 -16.47
N THR A 20 -7.94 -4.04 -16.49
CA THR A 20 -8.57 -4.94 -17.48
C THR A 20 -8.76 -4.28 -18.84
N PHE A 21 -9.16 -3.00 -18.88
CA PHE A 21 -9.51 -2.31 -20.12
C PHE A 21 -8.37 -1.51 -20.74
N PHE A 22 -7.49 -0.90 -19.94
CA PHE A 22 -6.48 0.04 -20.46
C PHE A 22 -5.09 -0.57 -20.64
N PHE A 23 -4.76 -1.64 -19.93
CA PHE A 23 -3.43 -2.28 -20.04
C PHE A 23 -3.36 -3.28 -21.19
N GLN A 24 -2.24 -3.27 -21.91
CA GLN A 24 -1.93 -4.29 -22.93
C GLN A 24 -1.85 -5.69 -22.31
N LYS A 25 -2.17 -6.70 -23.13
CA LYS A 25 -2.15 -8.12 -22.73
C LYS A 25 -0.75 -8.50 -22.25
N SER A 26 -0.60 -8.67 -20.93
CA SER A 26 0.65 -9.05 -20.27
C SER A 26 0.39 -9.95 -19.07
N THR A 27 1.40 -10.72 -18.66
CA THR A 27 1.34 -11.58 -17.47
C THR A 27 1.18 -10.78 -16.17
N ILE A 28 1.71 -9.55 -16.13
CA ILE A 28 1.57 -8.65 -14.97
C ILE A 28 0.11 -8.20 -14.84
N ARG A 29 -0.56 -7.90 -15.96
CA ARG A 29 -1.97 -7.50 -15.97
C ARG A 29 -2.87 -8.60 -15.42
N THR A 30 -2.71 -9.84 -15.90
CA THR A 30 -3.52 -10.97 -15.44
C THR A 30 -3.29 -11.25 -13.96
N PHE A 31 -2.02 -11.22 -13.51
CA PHE A 31 -1.69 -11.35 -12.10
C PHE A 31 -2.38 -10.28 -11.23
N LEU A 32 -2.26 -9.00 -11.61
CA LEU A 32 -2.87 -7.90 -10.85
C LEU A 32 -4.40 -8.01 -10.81
N SER A 33 -5.03 -8.35 -11.94
CA SER A 33 -6.50 -8.49 -12.01
C SER A 33 -7.01 -9.64 -11.13
N VAL A 34 -6.31 -10.78 -11.12
CA VAL A 34 -6.66 -11.93 -10.27
C VAL A 34 -6.49 -11.59 -8.79
N VAL A 35 -5.38 -10.94 -8.41
CA VAL A 35 -5.15 -10.51 -7.02
C VAL A 35 -6.25 -9.55 -6.57
N LEU A 36 -6.63 -8.55 -7.38
CA LEU A 36 -7.68 -7.59 -7.02
C LEU A 36 -9.05 -8.27 -6.85
N LEU A 37 -9.42 -9.19 -7.74
CA LEU A 37 -10.68 -9.93 -7.61
C LEU A 37 -10.69 -10.82 -6.36
N LEU A 38 -9.57 -11.50 -6.09
CA LEU A 38 -9.42 -12.29 -4.86
C LEU A 38 -9.56 -11.40 -3.62
N LEU A 39 -8.95 -10.21 -3.61
CA LEU A 39 -9.07 -9.27 -2.49
C LEU A 39 -10.51 -8.81 -2.27
N ILE A 40 -11.22 -8.43 -3.33
CA ILE A 40 -12.63 -8.02 -3.23
C ILE A 40 -13.47 -9.17 -2.70
N ALA A 41 -13.33 -10.38 -3.26
CA ALA A 41 -14.13 -11.54 -2.87
C ALA A 41 -13.84 -12.03 -1.44
N SER A 42 -12.58 -11.93 -0.98
CA SER A 42 -12.16 -12.43 0.33
C SER A 42 -12.28 -11.39 1.46
N SER A 43 -12.54 -10.13 1.14
CA SER A 43 -12.53 -9.02 2.11
C SER A 43 -13.53 -9.15 3.26
N THR A 44 -14.63 -9.89 3.09
CA THR A 44 -15.65 -10.13 4.13
C THR A 44 -15.46 -11.46 4.87
N THR A 45 -14.44 -12.24 4.52
CA THR A 45 -14.21 -13.57 5.10
C THR A 45 -13.11 -13.52 6.15
N TYR A 46 -13.41 -14.04 7.34
CA TYR A 46 -12.51 -14.09 8.49
C TYR A 46 -12.28 -15.53 8.91
N VAL A 47 -11.05 -15.86 9.29
CA VAL A 47 -10.64 -17.18 9.74
C VAL A 47 -9.81 -17.04 11.01
N ASP A 48 -10.05 -17.91 11.99
CA ASP A 48 -9.26 -17.97 13.21
C ASP A 48 -8.00 -18.80 13.01
N ILE A 49 -6.84 -18.17 13.18
CA ILE A 49 -5.53 -18.79 13.02
C ILE A 49 -4.70 -18.53 14.27
N PHE A 50 -4.30 -19.57 15.00
CA PHE A 50 -3.49 -19.46 16.24
C PHE A 50 -4.06 -18.47 17.29
N GLY A 51 -5.39 -18.39 17.40
CA GLY A 51 -6.07 -17.45 18.29
C GLY A 51 -5.97 -15.99 17.85
N PHE A 52 -5.84 -15.74 16.55
CA PHE A 52 -6.01 -14.45 15.89
C PHE A 52 -7.12 -14.56 14.85
N THR A 53 -8.13 -13.69 14.95
CA THR A 53 -9.12 -13.50 13.89
C THR A 53 -8.44 -12.80 12.71
N THR A 54 -8.31 -13.48 11.58
CA THR A 54 -7.54 -12.97 10.42
C THR A 54 -8.43 -12.88 9.18
N ASN A 55 -8.44 -11.73 8.53
CA ASN A 55 -9.12 -11.56 7.25
C ASN A 55 -8.38 -12.32 6.14
N VAL A 56 -9.11 -13.08 5.31
CA VAL A 56 -8.51 -13.82 4.19
C VAL A 56 -7.90 -12.85 3.16
N ALA A 57 -8.45 -11.66 2.97
CA ALA A 57 -7.85 -10.64 2.10
C ALA A 57 -6.45 -10.23 2.58
N PHE A 58 -6.22 -10.18 3.89
CA PHE A 58 -4.89 -9.91 4.44
C PHE A 58 -3.90 -11.02 4.08
N LEU A 59 -4.31 -12.29 4.12
CA LEU A 59 -3.47 -13.42 3.70
C LEU A 59 -3.10 -13.32 2.21
N VAL A 60 -4.05 -12.89 1.36
CA VAL A 60 -3.79 -12.65 -0.07
C VAL A 60 -2.78 -11.52 -0.27
N ILE A 61 -2.91 -10.41 0.47
CA ILE A 61 -1.95 -9.28 0.44
C ILE A 61 -0.57 -9.77 0.89
N LEU A 62 -0.51 -10.51 2.00
CA LEU A 62 0.72 -11.02 2.56
C LEU A 62 1.44 -11.96 1.57
N ALA A 63 0.72 -12.91 0.98
CA ALA A 63 1.28 -13.80 -0.04
C ALA A 63 1.79 -13.01 -1.26
N THR A 64 0.99 -12.05 -1.74
CA THR A 64 1.37 -11.17 -2.88
C THR A 64 2.62 -10.36 -2.55
N SER A 65 2.71 -9.83 -1.34
CA SER A 65 3.86 -9.08 -0.82
C SER A 65 5.14 -9.90 -0.90
N PHE A 66 5.12 -11.12 -0.35
CA PHE A 66 6.28 -12.01 -0.35
C PHE A 66 6.73 -12.37 -1.77
N ILE A 67 5.79 -12.72 -2.65
CA ILE A 67 6.09 -13.04 -4.05
C ILE A 67 6.78 -11.86 -4.76
N LEU A 68 6.28 -10.65 -4.56
CA LEU A 68 6.86 -9.44 -5.17
C LEU A 68 8.20 -9.06 -4.54
N LEU A 69 8.34 -9.24 -3.23
CA LEU A 69 9.58 -8.96 -2.49
C LEU A 69 10.72 -9.85 -2.99
N ILE A 70 10.48 -11.16 -3.12
CA ILE A 70 11.47 -12.13 -3.62
C ILE A 70 11.94 -11.77 -5.04
N LYS A 71 11.04 -11.31 -5.91
CA LYS A 71 11.38 -10.90 -7.27
C LYS A 71 12.18 -9.59 -7.34
N THR A 72 11.99 -8.71 -6.36
CA THR A 72 12.53 -7.34 -6.38
C THR A 72 13.84 -7.21 -5.62
N MET A 73 14.04 -8.02 -4.58
CA MET A 73 15.25 -7.97 -3.75
C MET A 73 16.49 -8.39 -4.53
N LYS A 74 17.37 -7.41 -4.83
CA LYS A 74 18.71 -7.60 -5.39
C LYS A 74 19.75 -7.03 -4.43
N GLN A 75 20.80 -7.79 -4.10
CA GLN A 75 22.06 -7.49 -3.35
C GLN A 75 22.07 -6.50 -2.14
N LYS A 76 21.25 -5.46 -2.08
CA LYS A 76 21.16 -4.44 -1.01
C LYS A 76 20.12 -4.78 0.07
N TYR A 77 20.17 -6.01 0.59
CA TYR A 77 19.15 -6.53 1.51
C TYR A 77 19.00 -5.73 2.81
N ILE A 78 20.10 -5.24 3.39
CA ILE A 78 20.09 -4.62 4.72
C ILE A 78 19.40 -3.25 4.72
N LEU A 79 19.79 -2.34 3.81
CA LEU A 79 19.18 -1.01 3.72
C LEU A 79 17.69 -1.08 3.38
N LEU A 80 17.32 -2.01 2.49
CA LEU A 80 15.92 -2.23 2.11
C LEU A 80 15.11 -2.77 3.29
N TYR A 81 15.64 -3.75 4.02
CA TYR A 81 15.01 -4.29 5.21
C TYR A 81 14.80 -3.23 6.30
N LEU A 82 15.84 -2.41 6.57
CA LEU A 82 15.72 -1.30 7.51
C LEU A 82 14.64 -0.31 7.06
N SER A 83 14.55 -0.02 5.76
CA SER A 83 13.55 0.91 5.23
C SER A 83 12.11 0.38 5.37
N ILE A 84 11.89 -0.91 5.07
CA ILE A 84 10.60 -1.59 5.27
C ILE A 84 10.23 -1.57 6.76
N THR A 85 11.20 -1.85 7.62
CA THR A 85 11.00 -1.86 9.08
C THR A 85 10.69 -0.46 9.61
N THR A 86 11.35 0.60 9.12
CA THR A 86 11.03 1.98 9.48
C THR A 86 9.60 2.35 9.10
N LEU A 87 9.14 1.95 7.91
CA LEU A 87 7.77 2.19 7.47
C LEU A 87 6.76 1.43 8.34
N SER A 88 7.06 0.17 8.68
CA SER A 88 6.27 -0.66 9.59
C SER A 88 6.21 -0.05 11.00
N LEU A 89 7.33 0.45 11.53
CA LEU A 89 7.38 1.13 12.82
C LEU A 89 6.56 2.43 12.79
N ALA A 90 6.64 3.23 11.73
CA ALA A 90 5.83 4.44 11.60
C ALA A 90 4.32 4.12 11.66
N TYR A 91 3.88 3.05 10.98
CA TYR A 91 2.50 2.57 11.05
C TYR A 91 2.08 2.23 12.48
N VAL A 92 2.91 1.43 13.16
CA VAL A 92 2.64 0.98 14.55
C VAL A 92 2.66 2.15 15.52
N CYS A 93 3.63 3.05 15.42
CA CYS A 93 3.73 4.24 16.26
C CYS A 93 2.48 5.09 16.11
N PHE A 94 2.03 5.38 14.89
CA PHE A 94 0.79 6.14 14.67
C PHE A 94 -0.42 5.46 15.33
N CYS A 95 -0.53 4.16 15.12
CA CYS A 95 -1.55 3.30 15.72
C CYS A 95 -1.54 3.35 17.27
N ILE A 96 -0.36 3.45 17.88
CA ILE A 96 -0.20 3.61 19.33
C ILE A 96 -0.55 5.05 19.76
N PHE A 97 -0.06 6.06 19.04
CA PHE A 97 -0.34 7.48 19.32
C PHE A 97 -1.84 7.78 19.31
N GLU A 98 -2.58 7.13 18.40
CA GLU A 98 -4.04 7.23 18.32
C GLU A 98 -4.75 6.81 19.62
N ILE A 99 -4.19 5.84 20.36
CA ILE A 99 -4.78 5.39 21.63
C ILE A 99 -4.55 6.44 22.73
N PHE A 100 -3.41 7.13 22.70
CA PHE A 100 -3.01 8.04 23.76
C PHE A 100 -3.55 9.47 23.62
N ASP A 101 -3.71 9.97 22.39
CA ASP A 101 -4.13 11.36 22.15
C ASP A 101 -5.32 11.43 21.18
N PRO A 102 -6.52 11.80 21.65
CA PRO A 102 -7.71 11.95 20.80
C PRO A 102 -7.70 13.23 19.94
N VAL A 103 -6.68 14.10 20.02
CA VAL A 103 -6.64 15.36 19.23
C VAL A 103 -6.68 15.09 17.70
N TRP A 104 -6.30 13.90 17.25
CA TRP A 104 -6.39 13.48 15.84
C TRP A 104 -7.82 13.27 15.33
N ILE A 105 -8.86 13.38 16.17
CA ILE A 105 -10.29 13.27 15.80
C ILE A 105 -10.72 14.32 14.74
N LEU A 106 -9.99 15.45 14.62
CA LEU A 106 -10.32 16.49 13.64
C LEU A 106 -10.11 16.06 12.18
N PHE A 107 -9.24 15.08 11.93
CA PHE A 107 -8.94 14.58 10.59
C PHE A 107 -9.32 13.11 10.45
N ASN A 108 -9.69 12.69 9.24
CA ASN A 108 -9.97 11.29 8.97
C ASN A 108 -8.66 10.48 9.15
N ARG A 109 -8.65 9.65 10.20
CA ARG A 109 -7.57 8.73 10.58
C ARG A 109 -6.94 8.01 9.38
N THR A 110 -7.77 7.43 8.51
CA THR A 110 -7.32 6.64 7.36
C THR A 110 -6.50 7.49 6.40
N TRP A 111 -6.96 8.71 6.11
CA TRP A 111 -6.27 9.64 5.22
C TRP A 111 -4.94 10.09 5.78
N LEU A 112 -4.91 10.45 7.06
CA LEU A 112 -3.70 10.93 7.70
C LEU A 112 -2.61 9.85 7.73
N LEU A 113 -2.98 8.63 8.15
CA LEU A 113 -2.05 7.51 8.19
C LEU A 113 -1.55 7.15 6.78
N SER A 114 -2.43 7.11 5.78
CA SER A 114 -2.02 6.88 4.40
C SER A 114 -1.08 7.95 3.87
N PHE A 115 -1.30 9.22 4.21
CA PHE A 115 -0.43 10.32 3.77
C PHE A 115 0.95 10.26 4.42
N ILE A 116 1.02 9.97 5.72
CA ILE A 116 2.30 9.79 6.44
C ILE A 116 3.09 8.63 5.82
N LEU A 117 2.43 7.49 5.59
CA LEU A 117 3.07 6.33 4.97
C LEU A 117 3.53 6.60 3.54
N LEU A 118 2.71 7.30 2.74
CA LEU A 118 3.07 7.72 1.40
C LEU A 118 4.32 8.62 1.43
N TYR A 119 4.31 9.65 2.28
CA TYR A 119 5.42 10.59 2.41
C TYR A 119 6.72 9.87 2.78
N LEU A 120 6.66 8.97 3.77
CA LEU A 120 7.80 8.15 4.15
C LEU A 120 8.25 7.24 3.00
N ALA A 121 7.33 6.53 2.35
CA ALA A 121 7.68 5.65 1.24
C ALA A 121 8.39 6.39 0.09
N LEU A 122 7.97 7.62 -0.22
CA LEU A 122 8.60 8.46 -1.24
C LEU A 122 10.03 8.88 -0.87
N MET A 123 10.27 9.13 0.41
CA MET A 123 11.57 9.55 0.95
C MET A 123 12.55 8.38 1.08
N LEU A 124 12.07 7.21 1.52
CA LEU A 124 12.90 6.03 1.75
C LEU A 124 13.24 5.27 0.47
N PHE A 125 12.31 5.17 -0.49
CA PHE A 125 12.47 4.34 -1.67
C PHE A 125 12.66 5.19 -2.94
N LYS A 126 13.66 4.85 -3.75
CA LYS A 126 13.97 5.58 -5.01
C LYS A 126 13.44 4.88 -6.26
N GLY A 127 13.45 3.55 -6.31
CA GLY A 127 12.99 2.80 -7.47
C GLY A 127 11.47 2.85 -7.63
N ARG A 128 10.96 3.11 -8.84
CA ARG A 128 9.51 3.20 -9.10
C ARG A 128 8.75 1.94 -8.72
N MET A 129 9.22 0.76 -9.15
CA MET A 129 8.58 -0.53 -8.81
C MET A 129 8.86 -0.93 -7.36
N GLU A 130 10.07 -0.64 -6.87
CA GLU A 130 10.50 -0.88 -5.50
C GLU A 130 9.59 -0.18 -4.48
N ARG A 131 9.21 1.08 -4.75
CA ARG A 131 8.29 1.86 -3.92
C ARG A 131 6.98 1.13 -3.63
N PHE A 132 6.35 0.54 -4.64
CA PHE A 132 5.09 -0.21 -4.45
C PHE A 132 5.30 -1.48 -3.62
N VAL A 133 6.32 -2.26 -3.96
CA VAL A 133 6.58 -3.55 -3.31
C VAL A 133 6.95 -3.34 -1.84
N PHE A 134 7.83 -2.39 -1.55
CA PHE A 134 8.29 -2.14 -0.18
C PHE A 134 7.25 -1.40 0.65
N MET A 135 6.42 -0.54 0.06
CA MET A 135 5.28 0.04 0.77
C MET A 135 4.25 -1.02 1.14
N LEU A 136 3.91 -1.92 0.20
CA LEU A 136 3.01 -3.04 0.46
C LEU A 136 3.57 -3.97 1.56
N ALA A 137 4.86 -4.31 1.49
CA ALA A 137 5.53 -5.09 2.53
C ALA A 137 5.58 -4.40 3.89
N GLY A 138 5.95 -3.12 3.95
CA GLY A 138 6.09 -2.38 5.21
C GLY A 138 4.75 -2.15 5.90
N ILE A 139 3.69 -1.84 5.16
CA ILE A 139 2.34 -1.68 5.73
C ILE A 139 1.81 -3.02 6.24
N THR A 140 1.99 -4.11 5.47
CA THR A 140 1.58 -5.46 5.88
C THR A 140 2.34 -5.92 7.13
N GLN A 141 3.66 -5.68 7.19
CA GLN A 141 4.47 -5.98 8.36
C GLN A 141 4.07 -5.13 9.58
N GLY A 142 3.74 -3.85 9.36
CA GLY A 142 3.18 -2.97 10.37
C GLY A 142 1.89 -3.52 10.99
N GLU A 143 0.99 -4.06 10.17
CA GLU A 143 -0.26 -4.67 10.66
C GLU A 143 -0.03 -5.90 11.53
N ILE A 144 0.98 -6.72 11.20
CA ILE A 144 1.37 -7.86 12.04
C ILE A 144 1.86 -7.36 13.39
N PHE A 145 2.79 -6.40 13.41
CA PHE A 145 3.31 -5.82 14.65
C PHE A 145 2.23 -5.14 15.48
N LYS A 146 1.31 -4.43 14.82
CA LYS A 146 0.11 -3.86 15.42
C LYS A 146 -0.68 -4.94 16.16
N CYS A 147 -1.10 -6.01 15.46
CA CYS A 147 -1.89 -7.07 16.08
C CYS A 147 -1.16 -7.80 17.21
N LEU A 148 0.15 -8.03 17.10
CA LEU A 148 0.95 -8.63 18.17
C LEU A 148 0.94 -7.78 19.44
N LEU A 149 1.10 -6.46 19.32
CA LEU A 149 1.04 -5.54 20.45
C LEU A 149 -0.36 -5.50 21.06
N TRP A 150 -1.39 -5.37 20.23
CA TRP A 150 -2.78 -5.31 20.68
C TRP A 150 -3.23 -6.57 21.41
N LYS A 151 -2.83 -7.75 20.94
CA LYS A 151 -3.15 -9.00 21.63
C LYS A 151 -2.58 -9.04 23.04
N ASN A 152 -1.34 -8.57 23.22
CA ASN A 152 -0.69 -8.56 24.53
C ASN A 152 -1.30 -7.53 25.49
N VAL A 153 -1.82 -6.42 24.97
CA VAL A 153 -2.35 -5.31 25.80
C VAL A 153 -3.86 -5.41 26.04
N PHE A 154 -4.64 -5.77 25.01
CA PHE A 154 -6.11 -5.67 25.01
C PHE A 154 -6.82 -7.02 24.82
N ALA A 155 -6.09 -8.14 24.67
CA ALA A 155 -6.62 -9.48 24.46
C ALA A 155 -7.57 -9.66 23.24
N TYR A 156 -7.65 -8.65 22.36
CA TYR A 156 -8.43 -8.64 21.13
C TYR A 156 -7.55 -8.14 19.99
N SER A 157 -7.50 -8.89 18.89
CA SER A 157 -6.75 -8.48 17.70
C SER A 157 -7.34 -9.15 16.46
N VAL A 158 -7.99 -8.35 15.61
CA VAL A 158 -8.37 -8.75 14.25
C VAL A 158 -7.29 -8.25 13.28
N MET A 159 -6.69 -9.16 12.53
CA MET A 159 -5.75 -8.82 11.47
C MET A 159 -6.49 -8.49 10.18
N GLY A 160 -6.16 -7.36 9.57
CA GLY A 160 -6.67 -7.02 8.23
C GLY A 160 -8.11 -6.54 8.22
N GLU A 161 -8.50 -5.75 9.21
CA GLU A 161 -9.78 -5.04 9.18
C GLU A 161 -9.88 -4.07 7.99
N PHE A 162 -11.11 -3.62 7.69
CA PHE A 162 -11.36 -2.66 6.61
C PHE A 162 -10.55 -1.37 6.74
N ASP A 163 -10.26 -0.95 7.97
CA ASP A 163 -9.38 0.19 8.24
C ASP A 163 -7.97 -0.01 7.68
N PHE A 164 -7.37 -1.19 7.89
CA PHE A 164 -6.08 -1.53 7.31
C PHE A 164 -6.14 -1.59 5.78
N LEU A 165 -7.17 -2.24 5.24
CA LEU A 165 -7.37 -2.38 3.79
C LEU A 165 -7.53 -1.00 3.11
N ALA A 166 -8.26 -0.09 3.75
CA ALA A 166 -8.44 1.28 3.29
C ALA A 166 -7.12 2.05 3.32
N VAL A 167 -6.36 1.97 4.42
CA VAL A 167 -5.04 2.62 4.52
C VAL A 167 -4.09 2.11 3.43
N LEU A 168 -4.02 0.80 3.23
CA LEU A 168 -3.15 0.18 2.23
C LEU A 168 -3.54 0.60 0.80
N THR A 169 -4.83 0.56 0.47
CA THR A 169 -5.31 0.95 -0.87
C THR A 169 -5.16 2.44 -1.13
N LEU A 170 -5.44 3.31 -0.16
CA LEU A 170 -5.22 4.76 -0.28
C LEU A 170 -3.74 5.10 -0.45
N SER A 171 -2.84 4.47 0.33
CA SER A 171 -1.41 4.66 0.18
C SER A 171 -0.93 4.23 -1.22
N LEU A 172 -1.37 3.06 -1.71
CA LEU A 172 -1.02 2.58 -3.05
C LEU A 172 -1.60 3.45 -4.17
N ALA A 173 -2.81 3.98 -3.98
CA ALA A 173 -3.41 4.93 -4.90
C ALA A 173 -2.59 6.24 -4.94
N GLY A 174 -2.23 6.79 -3.78
CA GLY A 174 -1.37 7.98 -3.68
C GLY A 174 0.01 7.76 -4.28
N MET A 175 0.57 6.57 -4.14
CA MET A 175 1.85 6.21 -4.77
C MET A 175 1.71 6.15 -6.29
N SER A 176 0.59 5.63 -6.79
CA SER A 176 0.28 5.59 -8.22
C SER A 176 0.13 6.99 -8.81
N THR A 177 -0.60 7.89 -8.13
CA THR A 177 -0.74 9.27 -8.60
C THR A 177 0.60 10.00 -8.62
N TRP A 178 1.47 9.77 -7.63
CA TRP A 178 2.81 10.34 -7.61
C TRP A 178 3.68 9.85 -8.79
N VAL A 179 3.69 8.54 -9.07
CA VAL A 179 4.48 7.98 -10.19
C VAL A 179 3.93 8.45 -11.54
N LEU A 180 2.62 8.63 -11.67
CA LEU A 180 2.01 9.24 -12.86
C LEU A 180 2.49 10.68 -13.02
N PHE A 181 2.49 11.47 -11.95
CA PHE A 181 2.99 12.84 -11.96
C PHE A 181 4.47 12.90 -12.39
N GLU A 182 5.35 12.08 -11.81
CA GLU A 182 6.76 11.97 -12.22
C GLU A 182 6.92 11.59 -13.71
N THR A 183 6.04 10.75 -14.24
CA THR A 183 6.11 10.32 -15.64
C THR A 183 5.67 11.43 -16.59
N ILE A 184 4.63 12.18 -16.21
CA ILE A 184 4.13 13.32 -16.98
C ILE A 184 5.17 14.43 -17.03
N THR A 185 5.81 14.77 -15.91
CA THR A 185 6.84 15.83 -15.88
C THR A 185 8.03 15.49 -16.77
N VAL A 186 8.54 14.26 -16.70
CA VAL A 186 9.63 13.79 -17.58
C VAL A 186 9.23 13.83 -19.06
N TYR A 187 7.98 13.49 -19.38
CA TYR A 187 7.48 13.57 -20.77
C TYR A 187 7.39 15.02 -21.27
N LEU A 188 6.88 15.93 -20.44
CA LEU A 188 6.78 17.36 -20.78
C LEU A 188 8.17 17.96 -21.04
N ASP A 189 9.15 17.67 -20.19
CA ASP A 189 10.53 18.12 -20.36
C ASP A 189 11.13 17.62 -21.69
N ALA A 190 10.90 16.36 -22.04
CA ALA A 190 11.36 15.79 -23.30
C ALA A 190 10.73 16.48 -24.53
N VAL A 191 9.43 16.78 -24.47
CA VAL A 191 8.71 17.49 -25.54
C VAL A 191 9.22 18.92 -25.68
N ILE A 192 9.44 19.62 -24.57
CA ILE A 192 9.97 20.99 -24.55
C ILE A 192 11.37 21.02 -25.17
N GLN A 193 12.27 20.12 -24.74
CA GLN A 193 13.62 20.06 -25.29
C GLN A 193 13.65 19.76 -26.80
N LYS A 194 12.74 18.90 -27.29
CA LYS A 194 12.61 18.62 -28.72
C LYS A 194 12.18 19.88 -29.50
N ARG A 195 11.19 20.61 -29.00
CA ARG A 195 10.69 21.85 -29.62
C ARG A 195 11.73 22.97 -29.62
N VAL A 196 12.59 23.05 -28.61
CA VAL A 196 13.69 24.03 -28.56
C VAL A 196 14.75 23.71 -29.62
N LYS A 197 15.12 22.43 -29.78
CA LYS A 197 16.09 22.01 -30.81
C LYS A 197 15.58 22.26 -32.24
N GLU A 198 14.29 22.03 -32.50
CA GLU A 198 13.66 22.30 -33.80
C GLU A 198 13.54 23.80 -34.14
N LYS A 199 13.67 24.70 -33.16
CA LYS A 199 13.64 26.16 -33.39
C LYS A 199 15.03 26.79 -33.56
N GLN A 200 16.10 26.06 -33.25
CA GLN A 200 17.49 26.54 -33.30
C GLN A 200 18.28 26.03 -34.52
N GLY A 201 17.72 25.12 -35.32
CA GLY A 201 18.24 24.69 -36.62
C GLY A 201 17.36 25.18 -37.76
#